data_AF-A0A2S9YBJ5-F1
#
_entry.id   AF-A0A2S9YBJ5-F1
#
_cell.length_a   1.000
_cell.length_b   1.000
_cell.length_c   1.000
_cell.angle_alpha   90.00
_cell.angle_beta   90.00
_cell.angle_gamma   90.00
#
_symmetry.space_group_name_H-M   'P 1'
#
loop_
_entity.id
_entity.type
_entity.pdbx_description
1 polymer ?
#
loop_
_entity_poly.entity_id
_entity_poly.type
_entity_poly.pdbx_seq_one_letter_code
_entity_poly.pdbx_strand_id
1 'polypeptide(L)'
;MNRIYKVLMLVALAGAAACADDGRGAVCEPACAAYGPELPGVGECVAGDCTPTFFECFENTDFSTCRDQCEAVGSVCAENGCADSTYMIYSNLDDCSHPGWVGVIVSRSCDEAIEWQVNTAARCCCEQNL
;
A
#
# COMPACT_ATOMS: atom_id res chain seq x y z
N MET A 1 -80.20 -0.59 10.74
CA MET A 1 -79.76 -1.97 10.43
C MET A 1 -78.37 -1.91 9.83
N ASN A 2 -77.47 -2.71 10.42
CA ASN A 2 -76.05 -2.91 10.14
C ASN A 2 -75.63 -2.86 8.66
N ARG A 3 -74.42 -2.35 8.42
CA ARG A 3 -73.29 -3.19 7.98
C ARG A 3 -71.95 -2.45 8.02
N ILE A 4 -71.16 -2.85 9.00
CA ILE A 4 -69.72 -2.63 9.16
C ILE A 4 -69.00 -3.39 8.04
N TYR A 5 -68.12 -2.74 7.28
CA TYR A 5 -67.14 -3.41 6.43
C TYR A 5 -65.74 -2.79 6.56
N LYS A 6 -64.94 -3.52 7.34
CA LYS A 6 -63.52 -3.89 7.13
C LYS A 6 -62.53 -2.78 6.74
N VAL A 7 -61.74 -2.43 7.76
CA VAL A 7 -60.36 -1.94 7.72
C VAL A 7 -59.55 -2.67 6.64
N LEU A 8 -58.99 -1.92 5.69
CA LEU A 8 -57.86 -2.37 4.87
C LEU A 8 -56.67 -1.45 5.22
N MET A 9 -55.78 -1.96 6.08
CA MET A 9 -54.45 -1.39 6.25
C MET A 9 -53.62 -1.72 5.00
N LEU A 10 -53.15 -0.69 4.30
CA LEU A 10 -52.05 -0.81 3.35
C LEU A 10 -50.79 -0.29 4.05
N VAL A 11 -50.05 -1.23 4.63
CA VAL A 11 -48.66 -1.03 5.03
C VAL A 11 -47.84 -1.09 3.75
N ALA A 12 -47.51 0.07 3.19
CA ALA A 12 -46.47 0.16 2.16
C ALA A 12 -45.12 0.01 2.87
N LEU A 13 -44.48 -1.13 2.62
CA LEU A 13 -43.19 -1.50 3.17
C LEU A 13 -42.14 -0.43 2.86
N ALA A 14 -41.28 -0.23 3.86
CA ALA A 14 -40.01 0.45 3.74
C ALA A 14 -39.20 -0.13 2.57
N GLY A 15 -39.09 0.65 1.50
CA GLY A 15 -37.96 0.56 0.59
C GLY A 15 -36.79 1.28 1.25
N ALA A 16 -36.12 0.62 2.18
CA ALA A 16 -34.73 0.95 2.44
C ALA A 16 -34.03 0.81 1.09
N ALA A 17 -33.52 1.91 0.55
CA ALA A 17 -32.45 1.85 -0.43
C ALA A 17 -31.28 1.18 0.30
N ALA A 18 -31.27 -0.15 0.29
CA ALA A 18 -30.07 -0.92 0.45
C ALA A 18 -29.21 -0.47 -0.74
N CYS A 19 -28.28 0.46 -0.49
CA CYS A 19 -27.12 0.58 -1.34
C CYS A 19 -26.51 -0.82 -1.32
N ALA A 20 -26.77 -1.56 -2.39
CA ALA A 20 -26.04 -2.75 -2.70
C ALA A 20 -24.57 -2.33 -2.68
N ASP A 21 -23.82 -2.98 -1.80
CA ASP A 21 -22.38 -3.12 -1.92
C ASP A 21 -22.15 -3.84 -3.25
N ASP A 22 -22.23 -3.06 -4.34
CA ASP A 22 -21.90 -3.52 -5.68
C ASP A 22 -20.41 -3.76 -5.63
N GLY A 23 -20.01 -5.03 -5.43
CA GLY A 23 -18.64 -5.54 -5.40
C GLY A 23 -17.83 -5.25 -6.66
N ARG A 24 -17.69 -3.97 -7.00
CA ARG A 24 -16.61 -3.40 -7.78
C ARG A 24 -15.43 -3.48 -6.82
N GLY A 25 -14.59 -4.51 -7.00
CA GLY A 25 -13.29 -4.54 -6.34
C GLY A 25 -12.67 -3.15 -6.45
N ALA A 26 -12.09 -2.68 -5.35
CA ALA A 26 -11.38 -1.41 -5.27
C ALA A 26 -10.67 -1.11 -6.60
N VAL A 27 -11.08 -0.04 -7.28
CA VAL A 27 -10.45 0.40 -8.52
C VAL A 27 -9.43 1.45 -8.14
N CYS A 28 -8.15 1.12 -8.30
CA CYS A 28 -7.08 2.10 -8.17
C CYS A 28 -6.70 2.57 -9.58
N GLU A 29 -6.92 3.86 -9.85
CA GLU A 29 -6.52 4.53 -11.08
C GLU A 29 -5.65 5.75 -10.74
N PRO A 30 -4.39 5.81 -11.25
CA PRO A 30 -3.77 4.81 -12.09
C PRO A 30 -3.43 3.53 -11.31
N ALA A 31 -3.11 2.45 -12.03
CA ALA A 31 -2.89 1.15 -11.41
C ALA A 31 -1.67 1.16 -10.47
N CYS A 32 -1.82 0.57 -9.29
CA CYS A 32 -0.74 0.45 -8.32
C CYS A 32 0.41 -0.42 -8.84
N ALA A 33 1.63 -0.04 -8.49
CA ALA A 33 2.86 -0.77 -8.70
C ALA A 33 3.05 -1.84 -7.59
N ALA A 34 2.33 -2.95 -7.72
CA ALA A 34 2.50 -4.11 -6.85
C ALA A 34 3.95 -4.60 -6.91
N TYR A 35 4.53 -4.89 -5.73
CA TYR A 35 5.92 -5.34 -5.66
C TYR A 35 6.11 -6.71 -6.31
N GLY A 36 5.17 -7.63 -6.07
CA GLY A 36 5.19 -8.98 -6.62
C GLY A 36 4.68 -10.03 -5.63
N PRO A 37 4.52 -11.29 -6.08
CA PRO A 37 4.03 -12.38 -5.24
C PRO A 37 4.94 -12.69 -4.04
N GLU A 38 6.20 -12.24 -4.05
CA GLU A 38 7.15 -12.40 -2.96
C GLU A 38 6.77 -11.59 -1.72
N LEU A 39 6.06 -10.47 -1.89
CA LEU A 39 5.59 -9.58 -0.82
C LEU A 39 4.12 -9.19 -1.04
N PRO A 40 3.18 -10.11 -0.72
CA PRO A 40 1.76 -9.84 -0.90
C PRO A 40 1.31 -8.65 -0.03
N GLY A 41 0.45 -7.82 -0.59
CA GLY A 41 -0.06 -6.59 0.04
C GLY A 41 0.87 -5.38 -0.07
N VAL A 42 2.10 -5.54 -0.57
CA VAL A 42 3.02 -4.42 -0.83
C VAL A 42 2.79 -3.89 -2.24
N GLY A 43 2.44 -2.61 -2.30
CA GLY A 43 2.16 -1.91 -3.53
C GLY A 43 0.82 -2.25 -4.20
N GLU A 44 -0.08 -2.96 -3.51
CA GLU A 44 -1.34 -3.45 -4.05
C GLU A 44 -2.49 -2.45 -3.87
N CYS A 45 -3.55 -2.63 -4.65
CA CYS A 45 -4.78 -1.85 -4.52
C CYS A 45 -5.64 -2.39 -3.37
N VAL A 46 -5.82 -1.60 -2.32
CA VAL A 46 -6.63 -1.96 -1.15
C VAL A 46 -7.63 -0.84 -0.88
N ALA A 47 -8.92 -1.18 -0.88
CA ALA A 47 -10.01 -0.24 -0.59
C ALA A 47 -10.07 1.04 -1.48
N GLY A 48 -9.41 1.03 -2.64
CA GLY A 48 -9.39 2.12 -3.61
C GLY A 48 -8.10 2.94 -3.58
N ASP A 49 -7.20 2.63 -2.65
CA ASP A 49 -5.92 3.29 -2.47
C ASP A 49 -4.77 2.29 -2.68
N CYS A 50 -3.66 2.78 -3.22
CA CYS A 50 -2.45 1.99 -3.37
C CYS A 50 -1.71 1.92 -2.04
N THR A 51 -1.41 0.71 -1.55
CA THR A 51 -0.53 0.56 -0.39
C THR A 51 0.89 1.02 -0.73
N PRO A 52 1.72 1.40 0.25
CA PRO A 52 3.12 1.73 0.00
C PRO A 52 3.87 0.59 -0.69
N THR A 53 4.93 0.92 -1.44
CA THR A 53 5.79 -0.05 -2.11
C THR A 53 7.27 0.29 -1.95
N PHE A 54 8.13 -0.69 -2.20
CA PHE A 54 9.57 -0.44 -2.26
C PHE A 54 9.93 0.17 -3.59
N PHE A 55 10.36 1.43 -3.55
CA PHE A 55 10.73 2.20 -4.74
C PHE A 55 12.08 1.77 -5.31
N GLU A 56 12.58 2.53 -6.29
CA GLU A 56 13.82 2.24 -6.99
C GLU A 56 15.01 2.06 -6.04
N CYS A 57 15.92 1.21 -6.47
CA CYS A 57 17.13 0.92 -5.73
C CYS A 57 18.11 2.09 -5.78
N PHE A 58 18.84 2.29 -4.70
CA PHE A 58 19.89 3.31 -4.60
C PHE A 58 21.10 2.77 -3.86
N GLU A 59 22.26 3.42 -4.06
CA GLU A 59 23.50 3.07 -3.39
C GLU A 59 23.65 3.83 -2.07
N ASN A 60 24.48 3.30 -1.17
CA ASN A 60 24.74 3.91 0.14
C ASN A 60 25.40 5.30 0.09
N THR A 61 25.87 5.73 -1.08
CA THR A 61 26.41 7.07 -1.32
C THR A 61 25.33 8.09 -1.65
N ASP A 62 24.11 7.67 -1.99
CA ASP A 62 23.07 8.54 -2.53
C ASP A 62 22.21 9.16 -1.42
N PHE A 63 21.79 8.35 -0.44
CA PHE A 63 20.91 8.78 0.64
C PHE A 63 21.27 8.11 1.96
N SER A 64 21.10 8.83 3.07
CA SER A 64 21.32 8.28 4.42
C SER A 64 20.04 7.84 5.14
N THR A 65 18.87 8.34 4.72
CA THR A 65 17.57 8.04 5.33
C THR A 65 16.53 7.71 4.25
N CYS A 66 15.46 7.02 4.63
CA CYS A 66 14.36 6.76 3.70
C CYS A 66 13.46 7.96 3.47
N ARG A 67 13.40 8.90 4.43
CA ARG A 67 12.79 10.21 4.23
C ARG A 67 13.39 10.90 3.00
N ASP A 68 14.71 11.04 2.98
CA ASP A 68 15.42 11.76 1.92
C ASP A 68 15.23 11.09 0.55
N GLN A 69 15.29 9.75 0.50
CA GLN A 69 15.11 9.00 -0.74
C GLN A 69 13.68 9.16 -1.29
N CYS A 70 12.66 9.01 -0.44
CA CYS A 70 11.28 9.08 -0.91
C CYS A 70 10.94 10.52 -1.35
N GLU A 71 11.46 11.54 -0.66
CA GLU A 71 11.29 12.94 -1.07
C GLU A 71 11.98 13.23 -2.42
N ALA A 72 13.15 12.64 -2.68
CA ALA A 72 13.86 12.83 -3.95
C ALA A 72 13.08 12.31 -5.16
N VAL A 73 12.20 11.33 -4.96
CA VAL A 73 11.30 10.77 -5.99
C VAL A 73 9.89 11.35 -5.93
N GLY A 74 9.66 12.42 -5.15
CA GLY A 74 8.36 13.09 -5.03
C GLY A 74 7.32 12.30 -4.24
N SER A 75 7.77 11.39 -3.37
CA SER A 75 6.95 10.54 -2.53
C SER A 75 7.13 10.85 -1.03
N VAL A 76 6.36 10.18 -0.19
CA VAL A 76 6.43 10.22 1.26
C VAL A 76 6.89 8.85 1.76
N CYS A 77 7.86 8.84 2.67
CA CYS A 77 8.30 7.60 3.30
C CYS A 77 7.21 7.04 4.22
N ALA A 78 6.94 5.74 4.08
CA ALA A 78 5.94 5.02 4.87
C ALA A 78 6.63 4.13 5.91
N GLU A 79 6.62 4.58 7.16
CA GLU A 79 7.20 3.82 8.28
C GLU A 79 6.46 2.49 8.47
N ASN A 80 7.19 1.38 8.39
CA ASN A 80 6.65 0.02 8.50
C ASN A 80 5.51 -0.27 7.51
N GLY A 81 5.43 0.48 6.41
CA GLY A 81 4.32 0.41 5.46
C GLY A 81 4.41 -0.76 4.46
N CYS A 82 5.60 -1.35 4.28
CA CYS A 82 5.84 -2.39 3.29
C CYS A 82 6.17 -3.70 4.00
N ALA A 83 5.19 -4.58 4.17
CA ALA A 83 5.34 -5.82 4.93
C ALA A 83 5.97 -5.59 6.32
N ASP A 84 5.37 -4.66 7.08
CA ASP A 84 5.81 -4.23 8.43
C ASP A 84 7.23 -3.64 8.48
N SER A 85 7.72 -3.08 7.35
CA SER A 85 9.08 -2.55 7.26
C SER A 85 9.18 -1.22 6.51
N THR A 86 10.30 -0.54 6.72
CA THR A 86 10.57 0.79 6.18
C THR A 86 11.60 0.73 5.05
N TYR A 87 12.53 -0.22 5.08
CA TYR A 87 13.49 -0.41 4.00
C TYR A 87 13.89 -1.86 3.82
N MET A 88 14.40 -2.14 2.62
CA MET A 88 15.01 -3.41 2.25
C MET A 88 16.45 -3.16 1.85
N ILE A 89 17.39 -3.96 2.35
CA ILE A 89 18.82 -3.78 2.13
C ILE A 89 19.46 -5.00 1.46
N TYR A 90 20.42 -4.74 0.58
CA TYR A 90 21.05 -5.70 -0.32
C TYR A 90 22.57 -5.56 -0.29
N SER A 91 23.30 -6.66 -0.47
CA SER A 91 24.77 -6.64 -0.45
C SER A 91 25.36 -5.64 -1.45
N ASN A 92 24.74 -5.52 -2.62
CA ASN A 92 25.13 -4.60 -3.69
C ASN A 92 23.94 -4.25 -4.62
N LEU A 93 24.17 -3.33 -5.55
CA LEU A 93 23.15 -2.84 -6.49
C LEU A 93 22.67 -3.92 -7.48
N ASP A 94 23.55 -4.86 -7.84
CA ASP A 94 23.20 -5.97 -8.72
C ASP A 94 22.14 -6.84 -8.03
N ASP A 95 22.36 -7.28 -6.79
CA ASP A 95 21.42 -8.09 -6.00
C ASP A 95 20.01 -7.45 -5.95
N CYS A 96 19.97 -6.13 -5.84
CA CYS A 96 18.74 -5.34 -5.79
C CYS A 96 17.99 -5.23 -7.14
N SER A 97 18.73 -5.38 -8.24
CA SER A 97 18.20 -5.31 -9.61
C SER A 97 17.74 -6.69 -10.12
N HIS A 98 18.00 -7.76 -9.38
CA HIS A 98 17.55 -9.11 -9.73
C HIS A 98 16.07 -9.29 -9.39
N PRO A 99 15.17 -9.41 -10.39
CA PRO A 99 13.76 -9.63 -10.14
C PRO A 99 13.57 -10.98 -9.44
N GLY A 100 12.93 -10.96 -8.27
CA GLY A 100 12.68 -12.14 -7.43
C GLY A 100 13.64 -12.28 -6.23
N TRP A 101 14.60 -11.37 -6.06
CA TRP A 101 15.45 -11.34 -4.86
C TRP A 101 14.87 -10.37 -3.84
N VAL A 102 14.52 -10.91 -2.68
CA VAL A 102 14.11 -10.14 -1.50
C VAL A 102 15.34 -9.93 -0.63
N GLY A 103 15.74 -8.67 -0.46
CA GLY A 103 16.80 -8.29 0.47
C GLY A 103 16.37 -8.43 1.93
N VAL A 104 17.24 -8.02 2.85
CA VAL A 104 16.90 -8.03 4.26
C VAL A 104 15.92 -6.89 4.53
N ILE A 105 14.76 -7.24 5.09
CA ILE A 105 13.68 -6.31 5.42
C ILE A 105 13.92 -5.75 6.81
N VAL A 106 13.84 -4.42 6.96
CA VAL A 106 14.20 -3.72 8.20
C VAL A 106 13.15 -2.66 8.59
N SER A 107 12.75 -2.72 9.86
CA SER A 107 11.69 -1.90 10.47
C SER A 107 12.30 -0.82 11.35
N ARG A 108 12.38 0.41 10.84
CA ARG A 108 12.99 1.59 11.49
C ARG A 108 12.17 2.84 11.20
N SER A 109 12.46 3.95 11.87
CA SER A 109 11.84 5.24 11.51
C SER A 109 12.35 5.71 10.14
N CYS A 110 11.53 6.44 9.41
CA CYS A 110 11.89 7.02 8.10
C CYS A 110 13.06 8.00 8.19
N ASP A 111 13.18 8.70 9.32
CA ASP A 111 14.22 9.69 9.59
C ASP A 111 15.46 9.07 10.27
N GLU A 112 15.43 7.76 10.56
CA GLU A 112 16.57 7.03 11.08
C GLU A 112 17.57 6.71 9.96
N ALA A 113 18.86 6.73 10.32
CA ALA A 113 19.91 6.37 9.37
C ALA A 113 19.78 4.90 8.97
N ILE A 114 19.90 4.63 7.68
CA ILE A 114 19.90 3.26 7.15
C ILE A 114 21.13 2.52 7.69
N GLU A 115 20.90 1.37 8.33
CA GLU A 115 21.96 0.54 8.86
C GLU A 115 22.63 -0.27 7.75
N TRP A 116 23.60 0.35 7.08
CA TRP A 116 24.28 -0.26 5.94
C TRP A 116 25.06 -1.52 6.28
N GLN A 117 25.68 -1.59 7.45
CA GLN A 117 26.60 -2.68 7.83
C GLN A 117 27.65 -2.94 6.72
N VAL A 118 27.56 -4.07 6.02
CA VAL A 118 28.43 -4.46 4.89
C VAL A 118 27.73 -4.36 3.52
N ASN A 119 26.47 -3.93 3.52
CA ASN A 119 25.63 -3.80 2.34
C ASN A 119 25.80 -2.43 1.68
N THR A 120 25.57 -2.35 0.37
CA THR A 120 25.77 -1.11 -0.38
C THR A 120 24.57 -0.66 -1.19
N ALA A 121 23.44 -1.38 -1.17
CA ALA A 121 22.23 -0.97 -1.88
C ALA A 121 20.96 -1.17 -1.05
N ALA A 122 19.97 -0.31 -1.24
CA ALA A 122 18.70 -0.39 -0.53
C ALA A 122 17.52 0.08 -1.39
N ARG A 123 16.31 -0.27 -0.94
CA ARG A 123 15.04 0.29 -1.39
C ARG A 123 14.28 0.79 -0.17
N CYS A 124 13.66 1.97 -0.28
CA CYS A 124 12.82 2.51 0.79
C CYS A 124 11.35 2.27 0.47
N CYS A 125 10.58 2.05 1.55
CA CYS A 125 9.13 1.97 1.49
C CYS A 125 8.56 3.38 1.35
N CYS A 126 7.97 3.67 0.20
CA CYS A 126 7.38 4.97 -0.09
C CYS A 126 5.92 4.81 -0.52
N GLU A 127 5.13 5.86 -0.29
CA GLU A 127 3.77 5.97 -0.81
C GLU A 127 3.77 5.99 -2.34
N GLN A 128 2.71 5.47 -2.95
CA GLN A 128 2.54 5.51 -4.39
C GLN A 128 1.79 6.79 -4.77
N ASN A 129 2.51 7.90 -4.93
CA ASN A 129 1.96 9.18 -5.42
C ASN A 129 1.73 9.10 -6.94
N LEU A 130 0.71 8.33 -7.31
CA LEU A 130 0.37 7.88 -8.66
C LEU A 130 -0.69 8.79 -9.32
#